data_AF-A0A6I9RWI9-F1
#
_entry.id   AF-A0A6I9RWI9-F1
#
_cell.length_a   1.000
_cell.length_b   1.000
_cell.length_c   1.000
_cell.angle_alpha   90.00
_cell.angle_beta   90.00
_cell.angle_gamma   90.00
#
_symmetry.space_group_name_H-M   'P 1'
#
loop_
_entity.id
_entity.type
_entity.pdbx_description
1 polymer ?
#
loop_
_entity_poly.entity_id
_entity_poly.type
_entity_poly.pdbx_seq_one_letter_code
_entity_poly.pdbx_strand_id
1 'polypeptide(L)'
;MTRIRCYWGWVAAAIAFRLLLICFPENLNLGSRPEVATPLTSLRRLAEGYWLKQSSMSPYAGSMYHGSPLLLSILGPLTITRSEGQPAHFSCSLMFVIVDFVTAMLIHATGQKLMTKCHQSLQFLNLSKLVEASGNVDAGKFASLVFLWNPLTIVTCVGSTTTPIDNFMVVLAIFGACSRLAPLAAFGWVIATHLSLYPVILIVPLILLLCHGLDAPPSKLFQQKNSDASGSSPSSHSHAKSTQTGIQAHYFSWRPALHFLLWASIWSCYVLFLSSISLKGLGGLLEMFKKTHGFILTVQDLSPNIGVLWYFFAEVFDFFRNFFLIVFNMNILFMLLPLAMRLKHRPCFLAFVYLAISSMLKSYPSLTRVDKSAGIVQFMNNLIHLLEVVLARCQYMLLFSYRFDCS
;
A
#
# COMPACT_ATOMS: atom_id res chain seq x y z
N MET A 1 -22.34 8.60 -16.93
CA MET A 1 -21.77 7.37 -16.32
C MET A 1 -22.50 7.09 -15.02
N THR A 2 -22.90 5.83 -14.83
CA THR A 2 -23.96 5.36 -13.92
C THR A 2 -23.64 5.53 -12.44
N ARG A 3 -24.60 6.11 -11.68
CA ARG A 3 -24.71 5.92 -10.23
C ARG A 3 -24.64 4.42 -9.96
N ILE A 4 -23.67 3.95 -9.18
CA ILE A 4 -23.57 2.54 -8.78
C ILE A 4 -24.77 2.26 -7.85
N ARG A 5 -25.92 1.89 -8.43
CA ARG A 5 -27.20 1.71 -7.74
C ARG A 5 -27.15 0.59 -6.68
N CYS A 6 -26.24 -0.37 -6.83
CA CYS A 6 -26.11 -1.54 -5.95
C CYS A 6 -24.66 -1.83 -5.53
N TYR A 7 -23.96 -0.87 -4.90
CA TYR A 7 -22.58 -1.08 -4.40
C TYR A 7 -22.45 -2.37 -3.57
N TRP A 8 -23.32 -2.53 -2.57
CA TRP A 8 -23.32 -3.72 -1.70
C TRP A 8 -23.64 -5.02 -2.45
N GLY A 9 -24.46 -4.96 -3.50
CA GLY A 9 -24.72 -6.11 -4.36
C GLY A 9 -23.46 -6.59 -5.08
N TRP A 10 -22.67 -5.67 -5.64
CA TRP A 10 -21.39 -6.00 -6.29
C TRP A 10 -20.33 -6.50 -5.30
N VAL A 11 -20.31 -5.97 -4.08
CA VAL A 11 -19.44 -6.44 -3.00
C VAL A 11 -19.82 -7.87 -2.59
N ALA A 12 -21.12 -8.13 -2.36
CA ALA A 12 -21.62 -9.45 -2.00
C ALA A 12 -21.34 -10.48 -3.10
N ALA A 13 -21.51 -10.10 -4.37
CA ALA A 13 -21.20 -10.95 -5.51
C ALA A 13 -19.69 -11.31 -5.58
N ALA A 14 -18.80 -10.35 -5.32
CA ALA A 14 -17.36 -10.63 -5.30
C ALA A 14 -16.97 -11.60 -4.16
N ILE A 15 -17.56 -11.45 -2.98
CA ILE A 15 -17.33 -12.34 -1.84
C ILE A 15 -17.89 -13.74 -2.15
N ALA A 16 -19.11 -13.82 -2.65
CA ALA A 16 -19.74 -15.08 -3.05
C ALA A 16 -18.90 -15.81 -4.11
N PHE A 17 -18.36 -15.09 -5.10
CA PHE A 17 -17.48 -15.65 -6.11
C PHE A 17 -16.19 -16.23 -5.51
N ARG A 18 -15.57 -15.55 -4.53
CA ARG A 18 -14.38 -16.07 -3.83
C ARG A 18 -14.70 -17.31 -3.00
N LEU A 19 -15.82 -17.30 -2.28
CA LEU A 19 -16.28 -18.46 -1.50
C LEU A 19 -16.57 -19.65 -2.40
N LEU A 20 -17.21 -19.42 -3.55
CA LEU A 20 -17.45 -20.46 -4.56
C LEU A 20 -16.13 -21.09 -5.02
N LEU A 21 -15.13 -20.28 -5.36
CA LEU A 21 -13.83 -20.78 -5.83
C LEU A 21 -13.07 -21.56 -4.73
N ILE A 22 -13.22 -21.19 -3.47
CA ILE A 22 -12.62 -21.91 -2.33
C ILE A 22 -13.24 -23.31 -2.17
N CYS A 23 -14.52 -23.48 -2.53
CA CYS A 23 -15.19 -24.79 -2.49
C CYS A 23 -14.71 -25.75 -3.60
N PHE A 24 -14.02 -25.27 -4.63
CA PHE A 24 -13.47 -26.10 -5.72
C PHE A 24 -11.93 -26.06 -5.81
N PRO A 25 -11.20 -26.46 -4.75
CA PRO A 25 -9.74 -26.31 -4.71
C PRO A 25 -8.98 -27.32 -5.57
N GLU A 26 -9.51 -28.54 -5.75
CA GLU A 26 -8.82 -29.64 -6.45
C GLU A 26 -8.56 -29.37 -7.93
N ASN A 27 -9.41 -28.56 -8.57
CA ASN A 27 -9.29 -28.27 -10.00
C ASN A 27 -8.30 -27.16 -10.34
N LEU A 28 -7.89 -26.34 -9.37
CA LEU A 28 -7.19 -25.08 -9.65
C LEU A 28 -5.69 -25.13 -9.35
N ASN A 29 -5.23 -25.93 -8.37
CA ASN A 29 -3.82 -26.15 -8.02
C ASN A 29 -2.91 -24.89 -8.02
N LEU A 30 -3.48 -23.71 -7.75
CA LEU A 30 -2.81 -22.41 -7.89
C LEU A 30 -1.66 -22.24 -6.90
N GLY A 31 -1.72 -22.86 -5.73
CA GLY A 31 -0.67 -22.78 -4.71
C GLY A 31 0.63 -23.51 -5.07
N SER A 32 0.66 -24.27 -6.18
CA SER A 32 1.89 -24.89 -6.72
C SER A 32 2.59 -24.03 -7.75
N ARG A 33 1.90 -23.02 -8.28
CA ARG A 33 2.38 -22.16 -9.36
C ARG A 33 3.30 -21.08 -8.79
N PRO A 34 4.56 -20.96 -9.24
CA PRO A 34 5.51 -19.96 -8.74
C PRO A 34 5.03 -18.52 -8.98
N GLU A 35 4.13 -18.33 -9.95
CA GLU A 35 3.52 -17.04 -10.25
C GLU A 35 2.60 -16.51 -9.15
N VAL A 36 2.01 -17.43 -8.37
CA VAL A 36 1.04 -17.15 -7.32
C VAL A 36 1.70 -17.29 -5.95
N ALA A 37 2.35 -18.43 -5.70
CA ALA A 37 2.95 -18.76 -4.43
C ALA A 37 4.48 -18.66 -4.52
N THR A 38 5.04 -17.63 -3.88
CA THR A 38 6.50 -17.42 -3.82
C THR A 38 7.12 -18.05 -2.56
N PRO A 39 8.45 -18.20 -2.51
CA PRO A 39 9.20 -18.61 -1.32
C PRO A 39 8.78 -17.97 0.00
N LEU A 40 8.31 -16.72 -0.06
CA LEU A 40 7.93 -15.90 1.10
C LEU A 40 6.42 -15.91 1.40
N THR A 41 5.58 -16.36 0.47
CA THR A 41 4.10 -16.23 0.57
C THR A 41 3.35 -17.55 0.59
N SER A 42 4.02 -18.64 0.23
CA SER A 42 3.40 -19.97 0.16
C SER A 42 2.94 -20.45 1.53
N LEU A 43 1.65 -20.81 1.63
CA LEU A 43 1.09 -21.42 2.84
C LEU A 43 1.68 -22.82 3.10
N ARG A 44 2.09 -23.55 2.05
CA ARG A 44 2.74 -24.88 2.18
C ARG A 44 4.07 -24.77 2.91
N ARG A 45 4.90 -23.80 2.53
CA ARG A 45 6.18 -23.50 3.21
C ARG A 45 5.96 -23.03 4.65
N LEU A 46 4.88 -22.29 4.91
CA LEU A 46 4.49 -21.90 6.28
C LEU A 46 4.06 -23.10 7.12
N ALA A 47 3.28 -24.03 6.56
CA ALA A 47 2.85 -25.25 7.24
C ALA A 47 4.05 -26.12 7.64
N GLU A 48 5.05 -26.24 6.77
CA GLU A 48 6.29 -26.96 7.08
C GLU A 48 7.12 -26.28 8.18
N GLY A 49 7.29 -24.96 8.12
CA GLY A 49 7.95 -24.23 9.19
C GLY A 49 7.26 -24.41 10.55
N TYR A 50 5.93 -24.55 10.54
CA TYR A 50 5.16 -24.80 11.75
C TYR A 50 5.29 -26.24 12.23
N TRP A 51 5.35 -27.20 11.30
CA TRP A 51 5.65 -28.60 11.60
C TRP A 51 7.03 -28.76 12.27
N LEU A 52 8.07 -28.11 11.74
CA LEU A 52 9.40 -28.09 12.36
C LEU A 52 9.37 -27.51 13.79
N LYS A 53 8.59 -26.44 13.98
CA LYS A 53 8.37 -25.83 15.31
C LYS A 53 7.74 -26.82 16.28
N GLN A 54 6.78 -27.65 15.83
CA GLN A 54 6.17 -28.70 16.67
C GLN A 54 7.16 -29.79 17.05
N SER A 55 8.12 -30.10 16.18
CA SER A 55 9.20 -31.05 16.45
C SER A 55 10.34 -30.46 17.31
N SER A 56 10.13 -29.34 17.98
CA SER A 56 11.16 -28.63 18.79
C SER A 56 12.42 -28.24 17.99
N MET A 57 12.30 -28.07 16.67
CA MET A 57 13.38 -27.58 15.81
C MET A 57 13.14 -26.12 15.41
N SER A 58 14.19 -25.39 15.06
CA SER A 58 14.01 -24.02 14.57
C SER A 58 13.10 -24.03 13.32
N PRO A 59 12.12 -23.11 13.21
CA PRO A 59 11.29 -23.02 12.01
C PRO A 59 12.09 -22.77 10.72
N TYR A 60 13.33 -22.30 10.87
CA TYR A 60 14.27 -21.98 9.79
C TYR A 60 15.39 -23.03 9.62
N ALA A 61 15.30 -24.16 10.34
CA ALA A 61 16.25 -25.27 10.20
C ALA A 61 16.18 -25.88 8.80
N GLY A 62 14.96 -25.96 8.25
CA GLY A 62 14.72 -26.34 6.86
C GLY A 62 15.03 -25.21 5.87
N SER A 63 15.12 -25.56 4.59
CA SER A 63 15.32 -24.62 3.48
C SER A 63 14.03 -23.98 2.96
N MET A 64 12.87 -24.36 3.52
CA MET A 64 11.58 -24.03 2.91
C MET A 64 10.96 -22.75 3.50
N TYR A 65 11.03 -22.54 4.82
CA TYR A 65 10.38 -21.40 5.47
C TYR A 65 11.34 -20.21 5.69
N HIS A 66 10.96 -19.04 5.17
CA HIS A 66 11.70 -17.78 5.29
C HIS A 66 10.80 -16.58 5.68
N GLY A 67 9.66 -16.87 6.34
CA GLY A 67 8.65 -15.87 6.72
C GLY A 67 8.76 -15.39 8.18
N SER A 68 7.86 -14.48 8.57
CA SER A 68 7.79 -13.93 9.92
C SER A 68 7.36 -14.95 10.98
N PRO A 69 8.03 -15.04 12.14
CA PRO A 69 7.66 -15.99 13.21
C PRO A 69 6.31 -15.66 13.87
N LEU A 70 5.87 -14.41 13.78
CA LEU A 70 4.54 -14.00 14.23
C LEU A 70 3.46 -14.55 13.31
N LEU A 71 3.68 -14.44 12.00
CA LEU A 71 2.79 -15.01 11.01
C LEU A 71 2.70 -16.54 11.16
N LEU A 72 3.84 -17.19 11.43
CA LEU A 72 3.91 -18.62 11.73
C LEU A 72 3.07 -18.99 12.97
N SER A 73 3.14 -18.19 14.03
CA SER A 73 2.41 -18.48 15.27
C SER A 73 0.90 -18.28 15.14
N ILE A 74 0.44 -17.36 14.28
CA ILE A 74 -0.98 -17.09 14.05
C ILE A 74 -1.58 -18.06 13.02
N LEU A 75 -0.93 -18.25 11.86
CA LEU A 75 -1.47 -19.09 10.79
C LEU A 75 -1.07 -20.56 10.91
N GLY A 76 0.06 -20.87 11.54
CA GLY A 76 0.56 -22.24 11.65
C GLY A 76 -0.47 -23.23 12.22
N PRO A 77 -1.12 -22.93 13.36
CA PRO A 77 -2.16 -23.81 13.92
C PRO A 77 -3.31 -24.09 12.95
N LEU A 78 -3.71 -23.09 12.15
CA LEU A 78 -4.80 -23.20 11.18
C LEU A 78 -4.46 -24.08 9.98
N THR A 79 -3.16 -24.32 9.72
CA THR A 79 -2.72 -25.19 8.62
C THR A 79 -2.75 -26.67 8.97
N ILE A 80 -2.76 -27.03 10.26
CA ILE A 80 -2.66 -28.43 10.73
C ILE A 80 -4.01 -29.01 11.15
N THR A 81 -5.02 -28.19 11.43
CA THR A 81 -6.40 -28.66 11.71
C THR A 81 -7.03 -29.26 10.45
N ARG A 82 -6.64 -30.50 10.13
CA ARG A 82 -7.18 -31.33 9.07
C ARG A 82 -8.47 -31.94 9.58
N SER A 83 -9.59 -31.24 9.38
CA SER A 83 -10.90 -31.86 9.60
C SER A 83 -11.09 -32.90 8.49
N GLU A 84 -11.29 -34.15 8.88
CA GLU A 84 -11.50 -35.30 7.98
C GLU A 84 -12.57 -34.95 6.93
N GLY A 85 -12.18 -34.90 5.65
CA GLY A 85 -13.08 -34.65 4.52
C GLY A 85 -13.11 -33.22 3.96
N GLN A 86 -12.45 -32.22 4.56
CA GLN A 86 -12.34 -30.87 4.00
C GLN A 86 -10.97 -30.57 3.37
N PRO A 87 -10.90 -29.71 2.34
CA PRO A 87 -9.63 -29.33 1.73
C PRO A 87 -8.74 -28.64 2.77
N ALA A 88 -7.46 -29.03 2.81
CA ALA A 88 -6.50 -28.76 3.88
C ALA A 88 -6.25 -27.28 4.24
N HIS A 89 -6.86 -26.32 3.54
CA HIS A 89 -6.64 -24.88 3.71
C HIS A 89 -7.93 -24.05 3.74
N PHE A 90 -9.10 -24.67 3.96
CA PHE A 90 -10.39 -23.97 3.97
C PHE A 90 -10.44 -22.81 4.99
N SER A 91 -10.05 -23.07 6.24
CA SER A 91 -10.04 -22.07 7.32
C SER A 91 -9.11 -20.89 7.04
N CYS A 92 -7.90 -21.15 6.53
CA CYS A 92 -6.97 -20.10 6.12
C CYS A 92 -7.55 -19.26 4.96
N SER A 93 -8.17 -19.93 3.98
CA SER A 93 -8.76 -19.27 2.81
C SER A 93 -9.95 -18.38 3.21
N LEU A 94 -10.80 -18.83 4.14
CA LEU A 94 -11.87 -18.00 4.69
C LEU A 94 -11.33 -16.75 5.38
N MET A 95 -10.27 -16.89 6.18
CA MET A 95 -9.60 -15.76 6.81
C MET A 95 -9.06 -14.78 5.77
N PHE A 96 -8.48 -15.27 4.66
CA PHE A 96 -8.03 -14.42 3.56
C PHE A 96 -9.16 -13.65 2.88
N VAL A 97 -10.34 -14.26 2.69
CA VAL A 97 -11.52 -13.56 2.16
C VAL A 97 -11.95 -12.41 3.08
N ILE A 98 -11.98 -12.66 4.40
CA ILE A 98 -12.31 -11.65 5.40
C ILE A 98 -11.28 -10.51 5.34
N VAL A 99 -9.99 -10.83 5.33
CA VAL A 99 -8.91 -9.83 5.27
C VAL A 99 -8.99 -8.99 4.00
N ASP A 100 -9.24 -9.59 2.84
CA ASP A 100 -9.40 -8.84 1.59
C ASP A 100 -10.66 -7.97 1.60
N PHE A 101 -11.76 -8.44 2.19
CA PHE A 101 -12.97 -7.62 2.37
C PHE A 101 -12.69 -6.40 3.25
N VAL A 102 -12.03 -6.58 4.39
CA VAL A 102 -11.64 -5.47 5.27
C VAL A 102 -10.68 -4.52 4.55
N THR A 103 -9.73 -5.04 3.77
CA THR A 103 -8.81 -4.23 2.95
C THR A 103 -9.58 -3.37 1.94
N ALA A 104 -10.58 -3.93 1.25
CA ALA A 104 -11.44 -3.19 0.33
C ALA A 104 -12.22 -2.06 1.04
N MET A 105 -12.71 -2.32 2.25
CA MET A 105 -13.41 -1.31 3.05
C MET A 105 -12.48 -0.18 3.54
N LEU A 106 -11.23 -0.50 3.87
CA LEU A 106 -10.22 0.51 4.18
C LEU A 106 -9.86 1.37 2.96
N ILE A 107 -9.76 0.77 1.76
CA ILE A 107 -9.57 1.51 0.50
C ILE A 107 -10.75 2.46 0.27
N HIS A 108 -11.98 1.98 0.44
CA HIS A 108 -13.18 2.81 0.33
C HIS A 108 -13.14 4.00 1.30
N ALA A 109 -12.84 3.76 2.58
CA ALA A 109 -12.74 4.79 3.60
C ALA A 109 -11.61 5.80 3.31
N THR A 110 -10.46 5.33 2.80
CA THR A 110 -9.34 6.18 2.37
C THR A 110 -9.77 7.09 1.22
N GLY A 111 -10.49 6.56 0.23
CA GLY A 111 -11.02 7.31 -0.90
C GLY A 111 -12.01 8.40 -0.49
N GLN A 112 -12.93 8.10 0.43
CA GLN A 112 -13.88 9.10 0.94
C GLN A 112 -13.17 10.25 1.67
N LYS A 113 -12.17 9.94 2.51
CA LYS A 113 -11.37 10.96 3.20
C LYS A 113 -10.59 11.85 2.24
N LEU A 114 -10.06 11.26 1.17
CA LEU A 114 -9.32 12.00 0.15
C LEU A 114 -10.25 12.91 -0.68
N MET A 115 -11.42 12.40 -1.08
CA MET A 115 -12.43 13.17 -1.83
C MET A 115 -12.99 14.34 -1.02
N THR A 116 -13.32 14.13 0.25
CA THR A 116 -13.86 15.20 1.12
C THR A 116 -12.85 16.34 1.30
N LYS A 117 -11.56 16.02 1.48
CA LYS A 117 -10.48 17.01 1.54
C LYS A 117 -10.26 17.74 0.22
N CYS A 118 -10.28 17.01 -0.90
CA CYS A 118 -10.20 17.60 -2.23
C CYS A 118 -11.34 18.59 -2.47
N HIS A 119 -12.57 18.18 -2.18
CA HIS A 119 -13.76 19.01 -2.30
C HIS A 119 -13.66 20.29 -1.43
N GLN A 120 -13.26 20.16 -0.17
CA GLN A 120 -13.03 21.31 0.71
C GLN A 120 -12.01 22.29 0.10
N SER A 121 -10.87 21.79 -0.38
CA SER A 121 -9.85 22.63 -1.02
C SER A 121 -10.33 23.33 -2.29
N LEU A 122 -11.17 22.67 -3.10
CA LEU A 122 -11.75 23.24 -4.31
C LEU A 122 -12.81 24.30 -3.98
N GLN A 123 -13.59 24.10 -2.92
CA GLN A 123 -14.53 25.11 -2.42
C GLN A 123 -13.80 26.37 -1.97
N PHE A 124 -12.67 26.25 -1.26
CA PHE A 124 -11.83 27.41 -0.91
C PHE A 124 -11.30 28.18 -2.13
N LEU A 125 -11.11 27.51 -3.26
CA LEU A 125 -10.67 28.13 -4.51
C LEU A 125 -11.82 28.75 -5.32
N ASN A 126 -13.08 28.70 -4.85
CA ASN A 126 -14.28 29.14 -5.58
C ASN A 126 -14.50 28.42 -6.93
N LEU A 127 -13.91 27.23 -7.10
CA LEU A 127 -14.02 26.42 -8.33
C LEU A 127 -15.24 25.47 -8.30
N SER A 128 -16.31 25.83 -7.59
CA SER A 128 -17.49 24.98 -7.39
C SER A 128 -18.15 24.53 -8.71
N LYS A 129 -18.11 25.38 -9.74
CA LYS A 129 -18.63 25.04 -11.09
C LYS A 129 -17.90 23.86 -11.76
N LEU A 130 -16.61 23.65 -11.46
CA LEU A 130 -15.83 22.50 -11.96
C LEU A 130 -16.18 21.21 -11.21
N VAL A 131 -16.62 21.31 -9.95
CA VAL A 131 -17.08 20.18 -9.14
C VAL A 131 -18.43 19.67 -9.65
N GLU A 132 -19.37 20.57 -9.96
CA GLU A 132 -20.67 20.19 -10.57
C GLU A 132 -20.48 19.55 -11.95
N ALA A 133 -19.53 20.05 -12.74
CA ALA A 133 -19.22 19.50 -14.06
C ALA A 133 -18.50 18.13 -14.01
N SER A 134 -17.83 17.79 -12.91
CA SER A 134 -17.07 16.55 -12.76
C SER A 134 -17.95 15.29 -12.66
N GLY A 135 -19.25 15.44 -12.40
CA GLY A 135 -20.12 14.31 -12.09
C GLY A 135 -19.79 13.70 -10.72
N ASN A 136 -20.81 13.39 -9.93
CA ASN A 136 -20.68 12.86 -8.57
C ASN A 136 -20.25 11.38 -8.58
N VAL A 137 -19.00 11.10 -8.96
CA VAL A 137 -18.42 9.76 -8.95
C VAL A 137 -17.75 9.51 -7.60
N ASP A 138 -18.31 8.60 -6.81
CA ASP A 138 -17.71 8.12 -5.56
C ASP A 138 -16.43 7.30 -5.87
N ALA A 139 -15.30 7.98 -6.05
CA ALA A 139 -14.01 7.34 -6.37
C ALA A 139 -13.62 6.25 -5.37
N GLY A 140 -13.97 6.42 -4.08
CA GLY A 140 -13.73 5.42 -3.05
C GLY A 140 -14.51 4.12 -3.27
N LYS A 141 -15.80 4.20 -3.67
CA LYS A 141 -16.63 3.02 -3.98
C LYS A 141 -16.11 2.30 -5.21
N PHE A 142 -15.66 3.05 -6.21
CA PHE A 142 -15.11 2.45 -7.41
C PHE A 142 -13.81 1.70 -7.13
N ALA A 143 -12.88 2.30 -6.39
CA ALA A 143 -11.61 1.67 -6.08
C ALA A 143 -11.74 0.40 -5.22
N SER A 144 -12.67 0.36 -4.26
CA SER A 144 -12.91 -0.86 -3.49
C SER A 144 -13.50 -1.97 -4.35
N LEU A 145 -14.40 -1.66 -5.29
CA LEU A 145 -14.93 -2.64 -6.23
C LEU A 145 -13.86 -3.16 -7.19
N VAL A 146 -13.00 -2.28 -7.72
CA VAL A 146 -11.88 -2.69 -8.58
C VAL A 146 -10.92 -3.61 -7.83
N PHE A 147 -10.65 -3.33 -6.55
CA PHE A 147 -9.83 -4.21 -5.73
C PHE A 147 -10.48 -5.60 -5.50
N LEU A 148 -11.78 -5.63 -5.22
CA LEU A 148 -12.52 -6.87 -4.95
C LEU A 148 -12.65 -7.77 -6.19
N TRP A 149 -12.94 -7.17 -7.34
CA TRP A 149 -13.10 -7.87 -8.62
C TRP A 149 -11.78 -8.08 -9.39
N ASN A 150 -10.65 -7.66 -8.82
CA ASN A 150 -9.36 -7.89 -9.44
C ASN A 150 -9.07 -9.41 -9.51
N PRO A 151 -8.89 -10.00 -10.70
CA PRO A 151 -8.62 -11.43 -10.82
C PRO A 151 -7.35 -11.85 -10.06
N LEU A 152 -6.36 -10.97 -9.93
CA LEU A 152 -5.11 -11.26 -9.22
C LEU A 152 -5.31 -11.35 -7.69
N THR A 153 -6.18 -10.52 -7.11
CA THR A 153 -6.50 -10.59 -5.67
C THR A 153 -7.31 -11.83 -5.37
N ILE A 154 -8.24 -12.19 -6.25
CA ILE A 154 -9.01 -13.44 -6.18
C ILE A 154 -8.05 -14.64 -6.25
N VAL A 155 -7.11 -14.65 -7.20
CA VAL A 155 -6.12 -15.71 -7.35
C VAL A 155 -5.22 -15.84 -6.11
N THR A 156 -4.80 -14.77 -5.44
CA THR A 156 -4.05 -14.89 -4.17
C THR A 156 -4.86 -15.41 -3.01
N CYS A 157 -6.13 -15.00 -2.95
CA CYS A 157 -7.04 -15.40 -1.89
C CYS A 157 -7.28 -16.90 -1.96
N VAL A 158 -7.54 -17.42 -3.17
CA VAL A 158 -7.78 -18.85 -3.43
C VAL A 158 -6.46 -19.64 -3.47
N GLY A 159 -5.37 -19.02 -3.92
CA GLY A 159 -4.06 -19.65 -4.13
C GLY A 159 -3.30 -20.03 -2.86
N SER A 160 -3.93 -19.97 -1.68
CA SER A 160 -3.32 -20.31 -0.39
C SER A 160 -2.00 -19.54 -0.16
N THR A 161 -2.08 -18.21 -0.26
CA THR A 161 -0.92 -17.32 -0.06
C THR A 161 -1.17 -16.35 1.08
N THR A 162 -0.12 -15.94 1.78
CA THR A 162 -0.21 -14.96 2.88
C THR A 162 -0.31 -13.51 2.41
N THR A 163 -0.26 -13.28 1.09
CA THR A 163 -0.30 -11.97 0.41
C THR A 163 -1.45 -11.05 0.86
N PRO A 164 -2.70 -11.53 1.08
CA PRO A 164 -3.80 -10.70 1.58
C PRO A 164 -3.47 -9.98 2.90
N ILE A 165 -2.72 -10.63 3.79
CA ILE A 165 -2.34 -10.07 5.10
C ILE A 165 -1.35 -8.92 4.92
N ASP A 166 -0.36 -9.06 4.03
CA ASP A 166 0.59 -7.99 3.76
C ASP A 166 -0.09 -6.76 3.15
N ASN A 167 -0.95 -7.00 2.16
CA ASN A 167 -1.71 -5.94 1.49
C ASN A 167 -2.59 -5.19 2.49
N PHE A 168 -3.27 -5.91 3.39
CA PHE A 168 -4.05 -5.32 4.46
C PHE A 168 -3.19 -4.40 5.36
N MET A 169 -2.01 -4.85 5.79
CA MET A 169 -1.15 -4.07 6.68
C MET A 169 -0.59 -2.81 6.00
N VAL A 170 -0.23 -2.90 4.72
CA VAL A 170 0.19 -1.74 3.92
C VAL A 170 -0.95 -0.72 3.76
N VAL A 171 -2.16 -1.19 3.43
CA VAL A 171 -3.34 -0.32 3.29
C VAL A 171 -3.72 0.30 4.65
N LEU A 172 -3.60 -0.44 5.74
CA LEU A 172 -3.83 0.05 7.10
C LEU A 172 -2.86 1.18 7.46
N ALA A 173 -1.58 1.05 7.09
CA ALA A 173 -0.58 2.09 7.30
C ALA A 173 -0.95 3.39 6.56
N ILE A 174 -1.33 3.28 5.28
CA ILE A 174 -1.75 4.41 4.44
C ILE A 174 -3.04 5.04 4.99
N PHE A 175 -4.03 4.23 5.35
CA PHE A 175 -5.28 4.72 5.94
C PHE A 175 -5.04 5.46 7.26
N GLY A 176 -4.19 4.93 8.13
CA GLY A 176 -3.79 5.59 9.38
C GLY A 176 -3.15 6.95 9.12
N ALA A 177 -2.25 7.03 8.13
CA ALA A 177 -1.59 8.27 7.77
C ALA A 177 -2.55 9.30 7.13
N CYS A 178 -3.44 8.87 6.22
CA CYS A 178 -4.53 9.70 5.68
C CYS A 178 -5.45 10.24 6.77
N SER A 179 -5.68 9.44 7.82
CA SER A 179 -6.54 9.78 8.96
C SER A 179 -5.83 10.62 10.03
N ARG A 180 -4.52 10.91 9.86
CA ARG A 180 -3.65 11.54 10.87
C ARG A 180 -3.56 10.78 12.21
N LEU A 181 -3.84 9.49 12.20
CA LEU A 181 -3.70 8.58 13.34
C LEU A 181 -2.31 7.92 13.28
N ALA A 182 -1.31 8.62 13.82
CA ALA A 182 0.08 8.15 13.84
C ALA A 182 0.28 6.75 14.47
N PRO A 183 -0.38 6.37 15.59
CA PRO A 183 -0.22 5.03 16.17
C PRO A 183 -0.70 3.92 15.24
N LEU A 184 -1.83 4.13 14.54
CA LEU A 184 -2.39 3.16 13.60
C LEU A 184 -1.53 3.03 12.34
N ALA A 185 -1.04 4.16 11.83
CA ALA A 185 -0.11 4.19 10.69
C ALA A 185 1.19 3.44 11.02
N ALA A 186 1.74 3.69 12.23
CA ALA A 186 2.96 3.04 12.70
C ALA A 186 2.76 1.53 12.90
N PHE A 187 1.65 1.10 13.49
CA PHE A 187 1.32 -0.31 13.65
C PHE A 187 1.28 -1.04 12.30
N GLY A 188 0.49 -0.53 11.35
CA GLY A 188 0.38 -1.13 10.01
C GLY A 188 1.73 -1.19 9.28
N TRP A 189 2.52 -0.11 9.37
CA TRP A 189 3.84 -0.05 8.76
C TRP A 189 4.81 -1.06 9.38
N VAL A 190 4.98 -1.06 10.70
CA VAL A 190 5.90 -1.98 11.40
C VAL A 190 5.54 -3.43 11.10
N ILE A 191 4.27 -3.79 11.20
CA ILE A 191 3.83 -5.15 10.90
C ILE A 191 4.09 -5.47 9.42
N ALA A 192 3.75 -4.60 8.47
CA ALA A 192 4.03 -4.81 7.06
C ALA A 192 5.53 -5.01 6.77
N THR A 193 6.41 -4.24 7.43
CA THR A 193 7.88 -4.39 7.31
C THR A 193 8.40 -5.71 7.91
N HIS A 194 7.72 -6.21 8.95
CA HIS A 194 8.10 -7.45 9.59
C HIS A 194 7.66 -8.68 8.78
N LEU A 195 6.48 -8.64 8.14
CA LEU A 195 6.06 -9.72 7.24
C LEU A 195 6.81 -9.70 5.90
N SER A 196 7.16 -8.51 5.41
CA SER A 196 7.89 -8.33 4.16
C SER A 196 8.84 -7.15 4.25
N LEU A 197 10.06 -7.26 3.71
CA LEU A 197 11.08 -6.23 3.85
C LEU A 197 10.73 -4.90 3.15
N TYR A 198 10.11 -4.97 1.96
CA TYR A 198 9.98 -3.83 1.04
C TYR A 198 9.13 -2.64 1.52
N PRO A 199 8.01 -2.82 2.25
CA PRO A 199 7.25 -1.71 2.84
C PRO A 199 8.06 -0.74 3.72
N VAL A 200 9.32 -1.06 4.07
CA VAL A 200 10.21 -0.16 4.81
C VAL A 200 10.37 1.19 4.10
N ILE A 201 10.37 1.20 2.76
CA ILE A 201 10.53 2.42 1.96
C ILE A 201 9.36 3.41 2.15
N LEU A 202 8.19 2.92 2.60
CA LEU A 202 7.00 3.74 2.80
C LEU A 202 7.13 4.70 3.99
N ILE A 203 8.19 4.59 4.79
CA ILE A 203 8.44 5.51 5.90
C ILE A 203 8.44 6.98 5.45
N VAL A 204 9.07 7.28 4.30
CA VAL A 204 9.17 8.64 3.76
C VAL A 204 7.80 9.20 3.37
N PRO A 205 7.00 8.55 2.49
CA PRO A 205 5.68 9.06 2.16
C PRO A 205 4.71 9.08 3.35
N LEU A 206 4.79 8.14 4.30
CA LEU A 206 3.94 8.14 5.50
C LEU A 206 4.22 9.35 6.40
N ILE A 207 5.50 9.67 6.63
CA ILE A 207 5.89 10.88 7.38
C ILE A 207 5.41 12.14 6.65
N LEU A 208 5.63 12.22 5.33
CA LEU A 208 5.18 13.36 4.54
C LEU A 208 3.66 13.54 4.58
N LEU A 209 2.89 12.44 4.52
CA LEU A 209 1.44 12.44 4.59
C LEU A 209 0.91 12.87 5.97
N LEU A 210 1.60 12.48 7.04
CA LEU A 210 1.27 12.90 8.41
C LEU A 210 1.62 14.36 8.67
N CYS A 211 2.75 14.84 8.15
CA CYS A 211 3.23 16.22 8.34
C CYS A 211 2.46 17.24 7.50
N HIS A 212 2.33 17.01 6.18
CA HIS A 212 1.67 17.95 5.27
C HIS A 212 0.14 17.75 5.25
N GLY A 213 -0.34 16.57 5.62
CA GLY A 213 -1.72 16.15 5.36
C GLY A 213 -1.92 15.67 3.92
N LEU A 214 -3.17 15.27 3.62
CA LEU A 214 -3.60 14.89 2.28
C LEU A 214 -3.37 16.04 1.28
N ASP A 215 -2.96 15.68 0.06
CA ASP A 215 -2.55 16.56 -1.03
C ASP A 215 -3.30 17.92 -1.08
N ALA A 216 -2.70 18.97 -0.51
CA ALA A 216 -3.17 20.33 -0.70
C ALA A 216 -2.73 20.84 -2.09
N PRO A 217 -3.51 21.69 -2.78
CA PRO A 217 -3.06 22.30 -4.03
C PRO A 217 -1.78 23.11 -3.80
N PRO A 218 -0.90 23.20 -4.81
CA PRO A 218 0.39 23.87 -4.66
C PRO A 218 0.18 25.31 -4.18
N SER A 219 1.03 25.77 -3.25
CA SER A 219 0.98 27.12 -2.68
C SER A 219 0.95 28.23 -3.74
N LYS A 220 1.56 27.97 -4.91
CA LYS A 220 1.57 28.88 -6.06
C LYS A 220 0.17 29.21 -6.61
N LEU A 221 -0.78 28.27 -6.55
CA LEU A 221 -2.18 28.50 -6.96
C LEU A 221 -2.91 29.47 -6.01
N PHE A 222 -2.56 29.43 -4.72
CA PHE A 222 -3.11 30.38 -3.73
C PHE A 222 -2.50 31.77 -3.88
N GLN A 223 -1.23 31.85 -4.26
CA GLN A 223 -0.53 33.12 -4.44
C GLN A 223 -1.10 33.89 -5.65
N GLN A 224 -1.44 33.20 -6.74
CA GLN A 224 -2.05 33.82 -7.92
C GLN A 224 -3.44 34.41 -7.62
N LYS A 225 -4.31 33.71 -6.88
CA LYS A 225 -5.63 34.24 -6.46
C LYS A 225 -5.52 35.53 -5.65
N ASN A 226 -4.52 35.62 -4.78
CA ASN A 226 -4.30 36.84 -3.99
C ASN A 226 -3.76 38.00 -4.85
N SER A 227 -2.98 37.69 -5.90
CA SER A 227 -2.53 38.69 -6.87
C SER A 227 -3.68 39.21 -7.74
N ASP A 228 -4.54 38.34 -8.25
CA ASP A 228 -5.71 38.73 -9.06
C ASP A 228 -6.74 39.53 -8.24
N ALA A 229 -6.89 39.23 -6.95
CA ALA A 229 -7.74 40.00 -6.04
C ALA A 229 -7.15 41.37 -5.65
N SER A 230 -5.85 41.60 -5.87
CA SER A 230 -5.17 42.86 -5.57
C SER A 230 -5.08 43.82 -6.77
N GLY A 231 -5.51 43.39 -7.96
CA GLY A 231 -5.45 44.15 -9.21
C GLY A 231 -6.66 45.02 -9.54
N SER A 232 -7.74 44.98 -8.75
CA SER A 232 -8.92 45.84 -8.96
C SER A 232 -8.93 47.04 -8.00
N SER A 233 -8.80 48.25 -8.56
CA SER A 233 -8.74 49.55 -7.85
C SER A 233 -10.01 49.88 -7.02
N PRO A 234 -9.94 50.85 -6.08
CA PRO A 234 -10.81 50.90 -4.89
C PRO A 234 -12.01 51.86 -5.01
N SER A 235 -13.16 51.50 -4.43
CA SER A 235 -14.19 52.47 -4.07
C SER A 235 -15.08 52.04 -2.88
N SER A 236 -14.99 52.85 -1.82
CA SER A 236 -16.00 53.21 -0.79
C SER A 236 -16.74 52.13 0.03
N HIS A 237 -16.31 52.08 1.30
CA HIS A 237 -17.06 51.83 2.55
C HIS A 237 -18.37 51.01 2.54
N SER A 238 -18.34 49.87 3.24
CA SER A 238 -19.29 49.62 4.33
C SER A 238 -18.67 48.62 5.34
N HIS A 239 -18.85 48.90 6.63
CA HIS A 239 -18.40 48.05 7.72
C HIS A 239 -19.13 46.70 7.70
N ALA A 240 -18.40 45.63 7.46
CA ALA A 240 -18.74 44.31 7.97
C ALA A 240 -17.46 43.66 8.50
N LYS A 241 -17.37 43.49 9.82
CA LYS A 241 -16.38 42.63 10.47
C LYS A 241 -16.61 41.20 9.97
N SER A 242 -15.98 40.84 8.85
CA SER A 242 -15.81 39.45 8.48
C SER A 242 -14.50 38.98 9.11
N THR A 243 -14.65 38.02 10.01
CA THR A 243 -13.57 37.34 10.72
C THR A 243 -12.56 36.83 9.69
N GLN A 244 -11.43 37.52 9.58
CA GLN A 244 -10.24 37.03 8.89
C GLN A 244 -9.79 35.75 9.59
N THR A 245 -10.34 34.61 9.17
CA THR A 245 -9.75 33.30 9.47
C THR A 245 -8.55 33.17 8.55
N GLY A 246 -7.41 33.62 9.07
CA GLY A 246 -6.12 33.58 8.38
C GLY A 246 -5.89 32.22 7.73
N ILE A 247 -5.61 32.24 6.44
CA ILE A 247 -5.22 31.08 5.65
C ILE A 247 -3.91 30.57 6.25
N GLN A 248 -3.99 29.56 7.12
CA GLN A 248 -2.83 28.89 7.66
C GLN A 248 -2.15 28.16 6.51
N ALA A 249 -1.14 28.81 5.92
CA ALA A 249 -0.06 28.11 5.24
C ALA A 249 0.46 27.07 6.24
N HIS A 250 0.14 25.80 6.03
CA HIS A 250 0.56 24.73 6.91
C HIS A 250 2.10 24.64 6.85
N TYR A 251 2.76 25.32 7.79
CA TYR A 251 4.18 25.13 8.06
C TYR A 251 4.42 23.65 8.38
N PHE A 252 5.50 23.11 7.82
CA PHE A 252 5.96 21.75 8.09
C PHE A 252 6.12 21.55 9.60
N SER A 253 5.17 20.84 10.22
CA SER A 253 5.22 20.54 11.64
C SER A 253 5.98 19.23 11.84
N TRP A 254 7.11 19.29 12.56
CA TRP A 254 7.88 18.11 12.94
C TRP A 254 7.19 17.28 14.03
N ARG A 255 6.20 17.84 14.74
CA ARG A 255 5.56 17.16 15.88
C ARG A 255 4.85 15.85 15.49
N PRO A 256 4.05 15.78 14.40
CA PRO A 256 3.46 14.52 13.94
C PRO A 256 4.49 13.49 13.48
N ALA A 257 5.61 13.91 12.89
CA ALA A 257 6.70 13.03 12.50
C ALA A 257 7.36 12.37 13.71
N LEU A 258 7.72 13.17 14.73
CA LEU A 258 8.31 12.66 15.96
C LEU A 258 7.35 11.72 16.70
N HIS A 259 6.06 12.08 16.76
CA HIS A 259 5.05 11.22 17.36
C HIS A 259 4.90 9.89 16.59
N PHE A 260 4.92 9.90 15.26
CA PHE A 260 4.91 8.69 14.44
C PHE A 260 6.15 7.82 14.67
N LEU A 261 7.35 8.43 14.70
CA LEU A 261 8.61 7.71 14.94
C LEU A 261 8.64 7.07 16.34
N LEU A 262 8.12 7.76 17.36
CA LEU A 262 7.98 7.21 18.71
C LEU A 262 7.08 5.98 18.71
N TRP A 263 5.88 6.06 18.13
CA TRP A 263 4.98 4.91 18.04
C TRP A 263 5.55 3.78 17.20
N ALA A 264 6.26 4.08 16.12
CA ALA A 264 6.94 3.09 15.30
C ALA A 264 8.03 2.34 16.09
N SER A 265 8.77 3.05 16.94
CA SER A 265 9.75 2.45 17.85
C SER A 265 9.09 1.52 18.87
N ILE A 266 7.99 1.96 19.50
CA ILE A 266 7.23 1.14 20.47
C ILE A 266 6.73 -0.15 19.80
N TRP A 267 6.07 -0.03 18.65
CA TRP A 267 5.55 -1.20 17.93
C TRP A 267 6.67 -2.13 17.44
N SER A 268 7.80 -1.58 16.99
CA SER A 268 8.96 -2.37 16.57
C SER A 268 9.51 -3.18 17.75
N CYS A 269 9.72 -2.53 18.91
CA CYS A 269 10.14 -3.20 20.13
C CYS A 269 9.17 -4.31 20.54
N TYR A 270 7.86 -4.04 20.48
CA TYR A 270 6.82 -5.02 20.79
C TYR A 270 6.84 -6.24 19.84
N VAL A 271 6.98 -6.01 18.54
CA VAL A 271 7.07 -7.07 17.52
C VAL A 271 8.32 -7.93 17.72
N LEU A 272 9.46 -7.31 18.02
CA LEU A 272 10.70 -8.04 18.31
C LEU A 272 10.59 -8.84 19.61
N PHE A 273 9.95 -8.28 20.63
CA PHE A 273 9.69 -8.98 21.88
C PHE A 273 8.80 -10.22 21.67
N LEU A 274 7.68 -10.08 20.97
CA LEU A 274 6.82 -11.22 20.62
C LEU A 274 7.55 -12.26 19.76
N SER A 275 8.39 -11.81 18.82
CA SER A 275 9.20 -12.71 17.98
C SER A 275 10.23 -13.49 18.81
N SER A 276 10.83 -12.84 19.81
CA SER A 276 11.75 -13.46 20.76
C SER A 276 11.05 -14.54 21.59
N ILE A 277 9.84 -14.24 22.09
CA ILE A 277 9.01 -15.22 22.81
C ILE A 277 8.66 -16.40 21.90
N SER A 278 8.25 -16.14 20.66
CA SER A 278 7.88 -17.18 19.70
C SER A 278 9.05 -18.11 19.34
N LEU A 279 10.29 -17.61 19.42
CA LEU A 279 11.52 -18.33 19.04
C LEU A 279 12.34 -18.79 20.27
N LYS A 280 11.78 -18.69 21.48
CA LYS A 280 12.49 -19.06 22.71
C LYS A 280 12.92 -20.53 22.63
N GLY A 281 14.23 -20.77 22.65
CA GLY A 281 14.84 -22.11 22.53
C GLY A 281 15.00 -22.65 21.11
N LEU A 282 14.69 -21.87 20.06
CA LEU A 282 14.56 -22.35 18.66
C LEU A 282 15.33 -21.46 17.66
N GLY A 283 16.51 -20.93 18.03
CA GLY A 283 17.38 -20.15 17.12
C GLY A 283 17.45 -18.63 17.35
N GLY A 284 16.53 -18.08 18.15
CA GLY A 284 16.56 -16.67 18.58
C GLY A 284 16.37 -15.65 17.45
N LEU A 285 16.56 -14.37 17.77
CA LEU A 285 16.31 -13.25 16.84
C LEU A 285 17.36 -13.13 15.72
N LEU A 286 18.62 -13.46 16.00
CA LEU A 286 19.70 -13.33 15.00
C LEU A 286 19.49 -14.32 13.83
N GLU A 287 19.12 -15.56 14.13
CA GLU A 287 18.78 -16.54 13.10
C GLU A 287 17.56 -16.09 12.29
N MET A 288 16.52 -15.57 12.96
CA MET A 288 15.36 -14.98 12.29
C MET A 288 15.77 -13.91 11.29
N PHE A 289 16.54 -12.89 11.69
CA PHE A 289 16.95 -11.82 10.78
C PHE A 289 17.78 -12.34 9.60
N LYS A 290 18.71 -13.27 9.86
CA LYS A 290 19.54 -13.88 8.82
C LYS A 290 18.69 -14.69 7.82
N LYS A 291 17.74 -15.46 8.32
CA LYS A 291 16.92 -16.39 7.52
C LYS A 291 15.70 -15.74 6.86
N THR A 292 15.24 -14.59 7.34
CA THR A 292 14.12 -13.85 6.76
C THR A 292 14.62 -12.70 5.87
N HIS A 293 15.25 -11.70 6.47
CA HIS A 293 15.71 -10.49 5.78
C HIS A 293 16.98 -10.75 4.98
N GLY A 294 17.93 -11.50 5.57
CA GLY A 294 19.15 -11.91 4.86
C GLY A 294 18.84 -12.76 3.63
N PHE A 295 17.86 -13.65 3.69
CA PHE A 295 17.39 -14.45 2.55
C PHE A 295 16.85 -13.58 1.40
N ILE A 296 16.11 -12.52 1.72
CA ILE A 296 15.56 -11.57 0.73
C ILE A 296 16.68 -10.76 0.06
N LEU A 297 17.62 -10.24 0.87
CA LEU A 297 18.72 -9.38 0.39
C LEU A 297 19.78 -10.15 -0.40
N THR A 298 20.01 -11.42 -0.04
CA THR A 298 21.02 -12.27 -0.70
C THR A 298 20.45 -13.16 -1.80
N VAL A 299 19.13 -13.09 -2.07
CA VAL A 299 18.42 -13.78 -3.17
C VAL A 299 18.81 -15.26 -3.31
N GLN A 300 18.88 -16.00 -2.20
CA GLN A 300 19.47 -17.36 -2.19
C GLN A 300 18.70 -18.39 -3.02
N ASP A 301 17.38 -18.23 -3.14
CA ASP A 301 16.53 -19.15 -3.87
C ASP A 301 16.37 -18.65 -5.31
N LEU A 302 16.99 -19.35 -6.26
CA LEU A 302 16.87 -19.07 -7.70
C LEU A 302 15.77 -19.92 -8.35
N SER A 303 14.80 -20.40 -7.56
CA SER A 303 13.60 -21.02 -8.11
C SER A 303 12.90 -20.06 -9.10
N PRO A 304 12.38 -20.59 -10.23
CA PRO A 304 11.71 -19.80 -11.24
C PRO A 304 10.69 -18.83 -10.67
N ASN A 305 10.82 -17.55 -11.01
CA ASN A 305 9.87 -16.51 -10.66
C ASN A 305 9.83 -15.42 -11.75
N ILE A 306 8.83 -14.54 -11.69
CA ILE A 306 8.63 -13.50 -12.73
C ILE A 306 9.56 -12.30 -12.53
N GLY A 307 10.30 -12.25 -11.43
CA GLY A 307 11.09 -11.09 -11.05
C GLY A 307 12.28 -10.85 -11.95
N VAL A 308 12.57 -9.58 -12.22
CA VAL A 308 13.76 -9.16 -12.97
C VAL A 308 15.04 -9.67 -12.30
N LEU A 309 15.08 -9.70 -10.97
CA LEU A 309 16.23 -10.20 -10.22
C LEU A 309 16.49 -11.68 -10.48
N TRP A 310 15.45 -12.49 -10.69
CA TRP A 310 15.64 -13.91 -10.99
C TRP A 310 16.29 -14.12 -12.36
N TYR A 311 15.76 -13.49 -13.41
CA TYR A 311 16.36 -13.58 -14.74
C TYR A 311 17.83 -13.16 -14.74
N PHE A 312 18.15 -12.06 -14.04
CA PHE A 312 19.52 -11.58 -13.95
C PHE A 312 20.43 -12.52 -13.15
N PHE A 313 20.04 -12.91 -11.92
CA PHE A 313 20.89 -13.73 -11.06
C PHE A 313 20.91 -15.22 -11.43
N ALA A 314 20.00 -15.69 -12.27
CA ALA A 314 20.07 -17.02 -12.87
C ALA A 314 21.17 -17.12 -13.94
N GLU A 315 21.51 -16.01 -14.60
CA GLU A 315 22.51 -15.99 -15.68
C GLU A 315 23.90 -15.56 -15.21
N VAL A 316 23.99 -14.83 -14.10
CA VAL A 316 25.25 -14.25 -13.61
C VAL A 316 26.12 -15.28 -12.89
N PHE A 317 27.41 -15.28 -13.20
CA PHE A 317 28.40 -16.10 -12.50
C PHE A 317 28.46 -15.79 -11.00
N ASP A 318 28.58 -16.84 -10.19
CA ASP A 318 28.65 -16.74 -8.72
C ASP A 318 29.74 -15.81 -8.22
N PHE A 319 30.87 -15.73 -8.94
CA PHE A 319 31.99 -14.85 -8.60
C PHE A 319 31.58 -13.37 -8.53
N PHE A 320 30.71 -12.89 -9.44
CA PHE A 320 30.27 -11.49 -9.49
C PHE A 320 28.96 -11.24 -8.74
N ARG A 321 28.34 -12.27 -8.19
CA ARG A 321 27.01 -12.21 -7.60
C ARG A 321 26.90 -11.17 -6.48
N ASN A 322 27.89 -11.13 -5.57
CA ASN A 322 27.89 -10.16 -4.46
C ASN A 322 28.01 -8.72 -4.94
N PHE A 323 28.81 -8.47 -5.98
CA PHE A 323 28.92 -7.14 -6.58
C PHE A 323 27.58 -6.67 -7.12
N PHE A 324 26.91 -7.49 -7.94
CA PHE A 324 25.62 -7.13 -8.49
C PHE A 324 24.52 -7.02 -7.42
N LEU A 325 24.52 -7.86 -6.38
CA LEU A 325 23.59 -7.71 -5.25
C LEU A 325 23.71 -6.34 -4.59
N ILE A 326 24.93 -5.85 -4.37
CA ILE A 326 25.16 -4.51 -3.82
C ILE A 326 24.64 -3.44 -4.80
N VAL A 327 24.95 -3.56 -6.09
CA VAL A 327 24.51 -2.61 -7.13
C VAL A 327 22.97 -2.53 -7.20
N PHE A 328 22.26 -3.65 -7.23
CA PHE A 328 20.79 -3.66 -7.28
C PHE A 328 20.16 -3.04 -6.03
N ASN A 329 20.65 -3.40 -4.84
CA ASN A 329 20.14 -2.82 -3.60
C ASN A 329 20.42 -1.31 -3.51
N MET A 330 21.61 -0.86 -3.94
CA MET A 330 21.95 0.57 -4.00
C MET A 330 21.10 1.30 -5.04
N ASN A 331 20.83 0.70 -6.20
CA ASN A 331 19.99 1.30 -7.25
C ASN A 331 18.57 1.60 -6.73
N ILE A 332 17.96 0.68 -5.96
CA ILE A 332 16.66 0.91 -5.33
C ILE A 332 16.73 2.16 -4.44
N LEU A 333 17.76 2.29 -3.59
CA LEU A 333 17.92 3.45 -2.72
C LEU A 333 18.11 4.76 -3.52
N PHE A 334 18.93 4.73 -4.57
CA PHE A 334 19.20 5.89 -5.42
C PHE A 334 17.99 6.34 -6.23
N MET A 335 17.05 5.45 -6.59
CA MET A 335 15.82 5.86 -7.27
C MET A 335 14.80 6.50 -6.31
N LEU A 336 14.76 6.08 -5.04
CA LEU A 336 13.79 6.59 -4.06
C LEU A 336 14.12 8.03 -3.63
N LEU A 337 15.38 8.34 -3.36
CA LEU A 337 15.76 9.64 -2.79
C LEU A 337 15.41 10.87 -3.68
N PRO A 338 15.74 10.90 -4.99
CA PRO A 338 15.34 11.98 -5.89
C PRO A 338 13.83 12.11 -6.01
N LEU A 339 13.13 10.98 -5.99
CA LEU A 339 11.68 10.93 -6.13
C LEU A 339 10.97 11.55 -4.90
N ALA A 340 11.46 11.27 -3.69
CA ALA A 340 10.99 11.94 -2.47
C ALA A 340 11.16 13.46 -2.53
N MET A 341 12.32 13.93 -3.00
CA MET A 341 12.59 15.37 -3.11
C MET A 341 11.67 16.05 -4.13
N ARG A 342 11.45 15.40 -5.29
CA ARG A 342 10.64 15.95 -6.38
C ARG A 342 9.13 15.95 -6.07
N LEU A 343 8.63 14.89 -5.44
CA LEU A 343 7.19 14.68 -5.20
C LEU A 343 6.74 15.01 -3.76
N LYS A 344 7.56 15.71 -2.97
CA LYS A 344 7.22 16.11 -1.58
C LYS A 344 5.85 16.80 -1.44
N HIS A 345 5.39 17.49 -2.49
CA HIS A 345 4.12 18.20 -2.51
C HIS A 345 2.89 17.30 -2.71
N ARG A 346 3.09 16.05 -3.15
CA ARG A 346 2.03 15.07 -3.41
C ARG A 346 2.35 13.73 -2.72
N PRO A 347 2.31 13.67 -1.38
CA PRO A 347 2.68 12.47 -0.62
C PRO A 347 1.88 11.21 -0.98
N CYS A 348 0.59 11.35 -1.36
CA CYS A 348 -0.22 10.19 -1.76
C CYS A 348 0.28 9.58 -3.07
N PHE A 349 0.63 10.42 -4.05
CA PHE A 349 1.21 9.98 -5.31
C PHE A 349 2.62 9.40 -5.11
N LEU A 350 3.43 10.00 -4.24
CA LEU A 350 4.74 9.46 -3.86
C LEU A 350 4.62 8.04 -3.26
N ALA A 351 3.67 7.82 -2.33
CA ALA A 351 3.41 6.50 -1.76
C ALA A 351 3.08 5.46 -2.84
N PHE A 352 2.28 5.86 -3.83
CA PHE A 352 1.92 5.01 -4.97
C PHE A 352 3.14 4.64 -5.83
N VAL A 353 3.96 5.62 -6.21
CA VAL A 353 5.15 5.34 -7.04
C VAL A 353 6.15 4.48 -6.27
N TYR A 354 6.28 4.68 -4.96
CA TYR A 354 7.12 3.81 -4.11
C TYR A 354 6.61 2.38 -4.10
N LEU A 355 5.29 2.17 -3.93
CA LEU A 355 4.70 0.85 -4.02
C LEU A 355 5.03 0.19 -5.37
N ALA A 356 4.79 0.89 -6.49
CA ALA A 356 5.07 0.36 -7.83
C ALA A 356 6.54 0.00 -8.05
N ILE A 357 7.47 0.87 -7.64
CA ILE A 357 8.92 0.60 -7.72
C ILE A 357 9.26 -0.62 -6.85
N SER A 358 8.68 -0.73 -5.66
CA SER A 358 8.96 -1.83 -4.73
C SER A 358 8.46 -3.18 -5.21
N SER A 359 7.34 -3.21 -5.94
CA SER A 359 6.78 -4.45 -6.45
C SER A 359 7.47 -4.90 -7.74
N MET A 360 8.00 -3.97 -8.56
CA MET A 360 8.82 -4.28 -9.73
C MET A 360 10.22 -4.78 -9.36
N LEU A 361 10.87 -4.16 -8.36
CA LEU A 361 12.26 -4.43 -7.97
C LEU A 361 12.40 -5.40 -6.79
N LYS A 362 11.31 -6.08 -6.43
CA LYS A 362 11.31 -7.10 -5.38
C LYS A 362 12.11 -8.33 -5.82
N SER A 363 12.86 -8.96 -4.91
CA SER A 363 13.62 -10.19 -5.16
C SER A 363 12.73 -11.38 -5.50
N TYR A 364 11.55 -11.43 -4.88
CA TYR A 364 10.54 -12.48 -5.09
C TYR A 364 9.16 -11.83 -5.32
N PRO A 365 8.92 -11.24 -6.49
CA PRO A 365 7.62 -10.69 -6.82
C PRO A 365 6.66 -11.85 -7.09
N SER A 366 5.48 -11.80 -6.48
CA SER A 366 4.33 -12.58 -6.93
C SER A 366 3.53 -11.70 -7.90
N LEU A 367 2.76 -12.28 -8.83
CA LEU A 367 1.89 -11.52 -9.76
C LEU A 367 0.84 -10.62 -9.07
N THR A 368 0.84 -10.57 -7.74
CA THR A 368 -0.37 -10.37 -6.95
C THR A 368 -0.19 -9.39 -5.80
N ARG A 369 1.04 -9.03 -5.42
CA ARG A 369 1.33 -8.15 -4.29
C ARG A 369 1.59 -6.70 -4.72
N VAL A 370 0.68 -6.10 -5.52
CA VAL A 370 0.63 -4.65 -5.83
C VAL A 370 1.19 -4.20 -7.20
N ASP A 371 1.64 -5.12 -8.06
CA ASP A 371 1.77 -4.85 -9.51
C ASP A 371 0.91 -5.82 -10.31
N LYS A 372 -0.11 -5.40 -11.02
CA LYS A 372 -0.30 -4.08 -11.63
C LYS A 372 -1.28 -3.28 -10.79
N SER A 373 -0.81 -2.29 -10.02
CA SER A 373 -1.14 -0.89 -10.28
C SER A 373 -2.47 -0.69 -11.07
N ALA A 374 -3.60 -1.20 -10.58
CA ALA A 374 -4.90 -1.15 -11.25
C ALA A 374 -6.03 -1.04 -10.22
N GLY A 375 -5.93 -1.73 -9.07
CA GLY A 375 -6.72 -1.32 -7.90
C GLY A 375 -6.30 0.07 -7.41
N ILE A 376 -4.98 0.31 -7.34
CA ILE A 376 -4.41 1.60 -6.94
C ILE A 376 -4.12 2.51 -8.15
N VAL A 377 -3.81 2.03 -9.38
CA VAL A 377 -3.86 2.95 -10.56
C VAL A 377 -5.25 3.21 -11.07
N GLN A 378 -6.31 2.49 -10.71
CA GLN A 378 -7.66 2.97 -11.03
C GLN A 378 -8.17 3.91 -9.92
N PHE A 379 -7.81 3.66 -8.64
CA PHE A 379 -8.02 4.61 -7.55
C PHE A 379 -7.26 5.93 -7.81
N MET A 380 -6.01 5.85 -8.25
CA MET A 380 -5.16 6.98 -8.58
C MET A 380 -5.28 7.45 -10.02
N ASN A 381 -5.68 6.66 -11.04
CA ASN A 381 -6.04 7.20 -12.37
C ASN A 381 -7.37 7.90 -12.31
N ASN A 382 -8.31 7.53 -11.43
CA ASN A 382 -9.47 8.37 -11.21
C ASN A 382 -9.11 9.58 -10.35
N LEU A 383 -8.14 9.49 -9.43
CA LEU A 383 -7.63 10.66 -8.72
C LEU A 383 -6.80 11.58 -9.62
N ILE A 384 -6.01 11.02 -10.55
CA ILE A 384 -5.15 11.67 -11.54
C ILE A 384 -6.01 12.13 -12.71
N HIS A 385 -7.06 11.44 -13.14
CA HIS A 385 -8.07 12.01 -14.04
C HIS A 385 -8.90 13.07 -13.33
N LEU A 386 -9.20 12.96 -12.04
CA LEU A 386 -9.88 14.05 -11.32
C LEU A 386 -8.91 15.24 -11.16
N LEU A 387 -7.63 14.99 -10.85
CA LEU A 387 -6.58 15.98 -10.75
C LEU A 387 -6.15 16.52 -12.10
N GLU A 388 -6.15 15.76 -13.20
CA GLU A 388 -5.83 16.16 -14.57
C GLU A 388 -7.05 16.73 -15.27
N VAL A 389 -8.28 16.31 -15.00
CA VAL A 389 -9.46 17.04 -15.50
C VAL A 389 -9.57 18.38 -14.77
N VAL A 390 -9.21 18.46 -13.49
CA VAL A 390 -9.15 19.72 -12.73
C VAL A 390 -7.91 20.54 -13.09
N LEU A 391 -6.72 19.95 -13.22
CA LEU A 391 -5.46 20.64 -13.53
C LEU A 391 -5.26 20.89 -15.02
N ALA A 392 -5.66 19.99 -15.91
CA ALA A 392 -5.71 20.26 -17.34
C ALA A 392 -6.81 21.28 -17.64
N ARG A 393 -8.00 21.26 -17.02
CA ARG A 393 -8.92 22.41 -17.19
C ARG A 393 -8.36 23.70 -16.60
N CYS A 394 -7.61 23.67 -15.50
CA CYS A 394 -6.90 24.84 -14.97
C CYS A 394 -5.69 25.27 -15.82
N GLN A 395 -4.95 24.35 -16.45
CA GLN A 395 -3.83 24.64 -17.35
C GLN A 395 -4.33 25.08 -18.72
N TYR A 396 -5.43 24.51 -19.23
CA TYR A 396 -6.13 24.99 -20.42
C TYR A 396 -6.75 26.37 -20.15
N MET A 397 -7.25 26.68 -18.95
CA MET A 397 -7.65 28.05 -18.57
C MET A 397 -6.45 28.98 -18.38
N LEU A 398 -5.32 28.55 -17.82
CA LEU A 398 -4.11 29.38 -17.73
C LEU A 398 -3.51 29.64 -19.11
N LEU A 399 -3.56 28.68 -20.03
CA LEU A 399 -3.19 28.85 -21.44
C LEU A 399 -4.22 29.69 -22.22
N PHE A 400 -5.51 29.66 -21.86
CA PHE A 400 -6.53 30.55 -22.46
C PHE A 400 -6.48 31.97 -21.90
N SER A 401 -6.19 32.16 -20.61
CA SER A 401 -6.01 33.49 -19.99
C SER A 401 -4.75 34.16 -20.54
N TYR A 402 -3.64 33.43 -20.69
CA TYR A 402 -2.44 33.96 -21.34
C TYR A 402 -2.64 34.28 -22.84
N ARG A 403 -3.70 33.78 -23.47
CA ARG A 403 -4.03 34.05 -24.88
C ARG A 403 -5.08 35.16 -25.07
N PHE A 404 -5.68 35.66 -24.00
CA PHE A 404 -6.61 36.79 -24.02
C PHE A 404 -6.00 38.11 -23.50
N ASP A 405 -4.79 38.08 -22.92
CA ASP A 405 -4.00 39.28 -22.57
C ASP A 405 -2.97 39.66 -23.65
N CYS A 406 -3.09 39.10 -24.85
CA CYS A 406 -2.33 39.46 -26.05
C CYS A 406 -3.26 39.64 -27.25
N SER A 407 -4.16 40.62 -27.16
CA SER A 407 -4.86 41.22 -28.31
C SER A 407 -5.33 42.61 -27.95
#